data_AF-A0A958L2N9-F1
#
_entry.id   AF-A0A958L2N9-F1
#
_cell.length_a   1.000
_cell.length_b   1.000
_cell.length_c   1.000
_cell.angle_alpha   90.00
_cell.angle_beta   90.00
_cell.angle_gamma   90.00
#
_symmetry.space_group_name_H-M   'P 1'
#
loop_
_entity.id
_entity.type
_entity.pdbx_description
1 polymer ?
#
loop_
_entity_poly.entity_id
_entity_poly.type
_entity_poly.pdbx_seq_one_letter_code
_entity_poly.pdbx_strand_id
1 'polypeptide(L)'
;MEPQQQTQRRRSATDRYVQEENDATEAMIATLERAGREWREGTESLIRAALDFGASTIEVYAPVQKRMDGMTASVSIVRDGQRLQFATQLNRGISCAVSNASKTSAKTDRDGVHSGYYTLEHRGEKVDFEVAIGPRLDDWVILRRLEGERRTESKLVFESLLSPPPERYLNMDHPLVHKARECAKEEFADKGRKVPKGSNYGSEWYFSHLQTVATLLAEYGFPPTVIAAGYLHDHIEDVPEKYSKEIIAERFSPEIAELVDWVTQQDKSLSWEKRNERYFERLRDAPVEALAISAADKISNIEDLIPFLKMGYAVDSILKRGWGANSEKFHQLLELFEGRIPQGLYDRLSSAIDRFDQYGKPKNILG
;
A
#
# COMPACT_ATOMS: atom_id res chain seq x y z
N MET A 1 -33.71 40.36 4.90
CA MET A 1 -32.95 39.66 3.84
C MET A 1 -31.45 39.46 4.17
N GLU A 2 -30.93 39.97 5.29
CA GLU A 2 -29.51 39.84 5.66
C GLU A 2 -29.03 38.51 6.28
N PRO A 3 -29.85 37.68 6.97
CA PRO A 3 -29.33 36.48 7.65
C PRO A 3 -28.83 35.40 6.68
N GLN A 4 -29.55 35.18 5.57
CA GLN A 4 -29.22 34.12 4.61
C GLN A 4 -27.91 34.39 3.86
N GLN A 5 -27.59 35.66 3.55
CA GLN A 5 -26.35 36.03 2.88
C GLN A 5 -25.12 35.89 3.80
N GLN A 6 -25.26 36.12 5.12
CA GLN A 6 -24.19 35.86 6.09
C GLN A 6 -23.93 34.37 6.30
N THR A 7 -24.96 33.53 6.33
CA THR A 7 -24.80 32.06 6.46
C THR A 7 -24.15 31.46 5.22
N GLN A 8 -24.48 31.94 4.02
CA GLN A 8 -23.92 31.47 2.76
C GLN A 8 -22.45 31.90 2.57
N ARG A 9 -22.08 33.09 3.05
CA ARG A 9 -20.68 33.57 3.10
C ARG A 9 -19.82 32.82 4.13
N ARG A 10 -20.40 32.42 5.27
CA ARG A 10 -19.69 31.61 6.28
C ARG A 10 -19.44 30.20 5.78
N ARG A 11 -20.43 29.54 5.16
CA ARG A 11 -20.25 28.22 4.52
C ARG A 11 -19.18 28.27 3.42
N SER A 12 -19.23 29.26 2.53
CA SER A 12 -18.21 29.38 1.47
C SER A 12 -16.80 29.76 1.94
N ALA A 13 -16.66 30.28 3.16
CA ALA A 13 -15.36 30.52 3.78
C ALA A 13 -14.83 29.27 4.50
N THR A 14 -15.72 28.51 5.16
CA THR A 14 -15.38 27.21 5.75
C THR A 14 -15.03 26.19 4.67
N ASP A 15 -15.78 26.13 3.57
CA ASP A 15 -15.49 25.23 2.44
C ASP A 15 -14.16 25.58 1.76
N ARG A 16 -13.84 26.88 1.65
CA ARG A 16 -12.53 27.33 1.15
C ARG A 16 -11.39 26.99 2.10
N TYR A 17 -11.60 27.16 3.41
CA TYR A 17 -10.60 26.82 4.42
C TYR A 17 -10.31 25.31 4.43
N VAL A 18 -11.36 24.47 4.37
CA VAL A 18 -11.23 23.00 4.26
C VAL A 18 -10.53 22.61 2.96
N GLN A 19 -10.85 23.28 1.84
CA GLN A 19 -10.17 23.03 0.57
C GLN A 19 -8.68 23.43 0.62
N GLU A 20 -8.35 24.60 1.17
CA GLU A 20 -6.97 25.05 1.34
C GLU A 20 -6.16 24.12 2.27
N GLU A 21 -6.78 23.60 3.33
CA GLU A 21 -6.18 22.64 4.26
C GLU A 21 -5.97 21.26 3.60
N ASN A 22 -6.91 20.81 2.77
CA ASN A 22 -6.77 19.59 1.96
C ASN A 22 -5.68 19.74 0.88
N ASP A 23 -5.66 20.85 0.15
CA ASP A 23 -4.65 21.13 -0.88
C ASP A 23 -3.24 21.20 -0.26
N ALA A 24 -3.12 21.81 0.93
CA ALA A 24 -1.87 21.84 1.70
C ALA A 24 -1.45 20.43 2.16
N THR A 25 -2.41 19.61 2.59
CA THR A 25 -2.18 18.22 3.00
C THR A 25 -1.73 17.36 1.81
N GLU A 26 -2.36 17.50 0.65
CA GLU A 26 -1.96 16.80 -0.58
C GLU A 26 -0.58 17.24 -1.08
N ALA A 27 -0.28 18.54 -1.05
CA ALA A 27 1.05 19.05 -1.42
C ALA A 27 2.15 18.54 -0.48
N MET A 28 1.82 18.39 0.82
CA MET A 28 2.69 17.80 1.82
C MET A 28 2.92 16.31 1.55
N ILE A 29 1.86 15.53 1.31
CA ILE A 29 1.96 14.12 0.95
C ILE A 29 2.81 13.95 -0.31
N ALA A 30 2.59 14.74 -1.36
CA ALA A 30 3.38 14.69 -2.58
C ALA A 30 4.87 15.00 -2.35
N THR A 31 5.19 15.90 -1.42
CA THR A 31 6.57 16.22 -1.02
C THR A 31 7.22 15.05 -0.30
N LEU A 32 6.51 14.44 0.65
CA LEU A 32 6.97 13.28 1.42
C LEU A 32 7.14 12.04 0.54
N GLU A 33 6.19 11.77 -0.35
CA GLU A 33 6.27 10.71 -1.35
C GLU A 33 7.48 10.90 -2.28
N ARG A 34 7.73 12.14 -2.73
CA ARG A 34 8.91 12.44 -3.56
C ARG A 34 10.19 12.17 -2.79
N ALA A 35 10.24 12.55 -1.52
CA ALA A 35 11.41 12.31 -0.66
C ALA A 35 11.69 10.81 -0.50
N GLY A 36 10.65 9.99 -0.28
CA GLY A 36 10.81 8.52 -0.22
C GLY A 36 11.40 7.90 -1.49
N ARG A 37 11.10 8.49 -2.65
CA ARG A 37 11.58 8.10 -3.98
C ARG A 37 12.97 8.65 -4.34
N GLU A 38 13.71 9.27 -3.43
CA GLU A 38 15.06 9.75 -3.73
C GLU A 38 16.09 8.59 -3.74
N TRP A 39 16.87 8.51 -4.82
CA TRP A 39 17.69 7.33 -5.16
C TRP A 39 18.88 7.07 -4.22
N ARG A 40 19.40 8.10 -3.56
CA ARG A 40 20.59 7.98 -2.69
C ARG A 40 20.25 7.89 -1.20
N GLU A 41 19.21 8.58 -0.77
CA GLU A 41 18.91 8.80 0.66
C GLU A 41 17.54 8.23 1.08
N GLY A 42 16.57 8.05 0.14
CA GLY A 42 15.32 7.30 0.31
C GLY A 42 14.59 7.52 1.65
N THR A 43 14.74 6.57 2.57
CA THR A 43 14.16 6.66 3.93
C THR A 43 14.69 7.86 4.71
N GLU A 44 15.96 8.24 4.55
CA GLU A 44 16.54 9.41 5.22
C GLU A 44 15.94 10.71 4.70
N SER A 45 15.77 10.84 3.37
CA SER A 45 15.08 11.98 2.77
C SER A 45 13.65 12.11 3.28
N LEU A 46 12.94 10.99 3.40
CA LEU A 46 11.60 10.93 4.00
C LEU A 46 11.61 11.43 5.46
N ILE A 47 12.56 10.97 6.28
CA ILE A 47 12.70 11.41 7.68
C ILE A 47 13.01 12.90 7.75
N ARG A 48 13.92 13.40 6.92
CA ARG A 48 14.29 14.83 6.85
C ARG A 48 13.10 15.69 6.41
N ALA A 49 12.33 15.24 5.42
CA ALA A 49 11.12 15.91 4.99
C ALA A 49 10.07 15.92 6.12
N ALA A 50 9.86 14.78 6.79
CA ALA A 50 8.95 14.71 7.95
C ALA A 50 9.39 15.65 9.09
N LEU A 51 10.69 15.78 9.36
CA LEU A 51 11.24 16.76 10.31
C LEU A 51 10.99 18.20 9.90
N ASP A 52 11.15 18.53 8.61
CA ASP A 52 10.82 19.85 8.06
C ASP A 52 9.34 20.21 8.29
N PHE A 53 8.47 19.20 8.35
CA PHE A 53 7.05 19.34 8.70
C PHE A 53 6.76 19.33 10.21
N GLY A 54 7.77 19.23 11.07
CA GLY A 54 7.59 19.21 12.52
C GLY A 54 7.04 17.89 13.06
N ALA A 55 7.28 16.77 12.38
CA ALA A 55 6.87 15.45 12.85
C ALA A 55 7.45 15.13 14.24
N SER A 56 6.57 14.64 15.12
CA SER A 56 6.91 14.08 16.43
C SER A 56 7.17 12.57 16.35
N THR A 57 6.42 11.86 15.50
CA THR A 57 6.56 10.42 15.27
C THR A 57 6.46 10.13 13.79
N ILE A 58 7.28 9.19 13.31
CA ILE A 58 7.28 8.69 11.95
C ILE A 58 7.25 7.16 12.04
N GLU A 59 6.18 6.55 11.56
CA GLU A 59 6.01 5.11 11.49
C GLU A 59 6.15 4.72 10.02
N VAL A 60 7.11 3.85 9.72
CA VAL A 60 7.37 3.35 8.37
C VAL A 60 7.18 1.84 8.40
N TYR A 61 6.11 1.37 7.76
CA TYR A 61 5.85 -0.03 7.56
C TYR A 61 6.36 -0.41 6.18
N ALA A 62 7.53 -1.06 6.14
CA ALA A 62 8.18 -1.42 4.90
C ALA A 62 9.13 -2.60 5.11
N PRO A 63 9.35 -3.47 4.10
CA PRO A 63 10.38 -4.50 4.17
C PRO A 63 11.77 -3.95 4.54
N VAL A 64 12.39 -4.38 5.64
CA VAL A 64 13.82 -4.07 5.92
C VAL A 64 14.69 -4.95 5.04
N GLN A 65 14.94 -4.46 3.83
CA GLN A 65 15.93 -5.00 2.92
C GLN A 65 16.86 -3.88 2.48
N LYS A 66 18.15 -4.17 2.26
CA LYS A 66 19.15 -3.15 1.88
C LYS A 66 18.80 -2.40 0.58
N ARG A 67 18.02 -3.02 -0.30
CA ARG A 67 17.45 -2.41 -1.51
C ARG A 67 15.94 -2.57 -1.44
N MET A 68 15.25 -1.47 -1.72
CA MET A 68 13.79 -1.44 -1.73
C MET A 68 13.25 -0.95 -3.09
N ASP A 69 14.09 -0.90 -4.12
CA ASP A 69 13.76 -0.36 -5.45
C ASP A 69 12.34 -0.78 -5.92
N GLY A 70 11.40 0.16 -5.90
CA GLY A 70 10.00 -0.04 -6.32
C GLY A 70 9.07 -0.69 -5.27
N MET A 71 9.48 -0.85 -4.01
CA MET A 71 8.63 -1.36 -2.94
C MET A 71 7.83 -0.23 -2.30
N THR A 72 6.51 -0.43 -2.20
CA THR A 72 5.59 0.46 -1.50
C THR A 72 5.71 0.27 0.02
N ALA A 73 5.98 1.35 0.72
CA ALA A 73 5.93 1.47 2.17
C ALA A 73 4.68 2.24 2.58
N SER A 74 4.04 1.79 3.66
CA SER A 74 3.00 2.57 4.34
C SER A 74 3.67 3.46 5.38
N VAL A 75 3.44 4.76 5.30
CA VAL A 75 4.07 5.76 6.17
C VAL A 75 2.97 6.49 6.94
N SER A 76 3.12 6.55 8.26
CA SER A 76 2.31 7.41 9.13
C SER A 76 3.21 8.46 9.78
N ILE A 77 2.82 9.72 9.68
CA ILE A 77 3.49 10.84 10.34
C ILE A 77 2.55 11.43 11.36
N VAL A 78 3.03 11.65 12.58
CA VAL A 78 2.27 12.31 13.65
C VAL A 78 2.85 13.68 13.93
N ARG A 79 2.02 14.72 13.83
CA ARG A 79 2.35 16.11 14.14
C ARG A 79 1.23 16.70 14.99
N ASP A 80 1.56 17.34 16.10
CA ASP A 80 0.58 18.03 16.97
C ASP A 80 -0.63 17.14 17.35
N GLY A 81 -0.41 15.82 17.50
CA GLY A 81 -1.45 14.83 17.80
C GLY A 81 -2.28 14.35 16.60
N GLN A 82 -2.09 14.93 15.41
CA GLN A 82 -2.75 14.51 14.18
C GLN A 82 -1.87 13.53 13.39
N ARG A 83 -2.49 12.49 12.84
CA ARG A 83 -1.83 11.44 12.05
C ARG A 83 -2.14 11.59 10.57
N LEU A 84 -1.10 11.66 9.76
CA LEU A 84 -1.13 11.69 8.30
C LEU A 84 -0.62 10.36 7.77
N GLN A 85 -1.42 9.66 6.97
CA GLN A 85 -1.05 8.35 6.41
C GLN A 85 -0.98 8.42 4.89
N PHE A 86 0.06 7.85 4.31
CA PHE A 86 0.26 7.78 2.87
C PHE A 86 1.15 6.59 2.50
N ALA A 87 1.04 6.14 1.25
CA ALA A 87 1.91 5.12 0.69
C ALA A 87 2.99 5.78 -0.17
N THR A 88 4.24 5.33 -0.07
CA THR A 88 5.33 5.80 -0.93
C THR A 88 6.25 4.66 -1.31
N GLN A 89 6.84 4.74 -2.50
CA GLN A 89 7.96 3.87 -2.84
C GLN A 89 9.21 4.31 -2.08
N LEU A 90 9.96 3.36 -1.53
CA LEU A 90 11.26 3.60 -0.91
C LEU A 90 12.35 3.00 -1.78
N ASN A 91 13.36 3.77 -2.19
CA ASN A 91 14.47 3.19 -2.97
C ASN A 91 15.53 2.48 -2.12
N ARG A 92 15.59 2.80 -0.82
CA ARG A 92 16.56 2.18 0.11
C ARG A 92 15.91 1.76 1.41
N GLY A 93 16.39 0.63 1.90
CA GLY A 93 16.03 0.08 3.20
C GLY A 93 16.24 1.06 4.34
N ILE A 94 15.40 0.92 5.36
CA ILE A 94 15.48 1.74 6.56
C ILE A 94 16.82 1.57 7.28
N SER A 95 17.48 0.41 7.12
CA SER A 95 18.85 0.18 7.61
C SER A 95 19.87 1.23 7.13
N CYS A 96 19.64 1.84 5.95
CA CYS A 96 20.51 2.90 5.42
C CYS A 96 20.31 4.23 6.13
N ALA A 97 19.06 4.63 6.42
CA ALA A 97 18.78 5.84 7.18
C ALA A 97 19.37 5.77 8.60
N VAL A 98 19.27 4.58 9.21
CA VAL A 98 19.84 4.28 10.53
C VAL A 98 21.38 4.27 10.51
N SER A 99 22.01 3.96 9.36
CA SER A 99 23.48 3.90 9.24
C SER A 99 24.17 5.27 9.19
N ASN A 100 23.47 6.31 8.74
CA ASN A 100 23.97 7.69 8.75
C ASN A 100 23.69 8.40 10.09
N ALA A 101 22.85 7.82 10.94
CA ALA A 101 22.63 8.29 12.29
C ALA A 101 23.70 7.72 13.25
N SER A 102 24.14 8.54 14.21
CA SER A 102 25.06 8.08 15.24
C SER A 102 24.31 7.21 16.25
N LYS A 103 24.57 5.89 16.23
CA LYS A 103 23.99 4.93 17.17
C LYS A 103 24.57 5.17 18.57
N THR A 104 23.72 5.51 19.54
CA THR A 104 24.17 5.79 20.92
C THR A 104 23.95 4.64 21.88
N SER A 105 22.93 3.80 21.64
CA SER A 105 22.73 2.51 22.33
C SER A 105 21.66 1.69 21.59
N ALA A 106 21.69 0.36 21.75
CA ALA A 106 20.62 -0.53 21.25
C ALA A 106 20.50 -1.80 22.07
N LYS A 107 19.31 -2.40 22.05
CA LYS A 107 18.97 -3.68 22.66
C LYS A 107 18.01 -4.45 21.75
N THR A 108 18.01 -5.76 21.91
CA THR A 108 17.00 -6.65 21.33
C THR A 108 16.23 -7.26 22.49
N ASP A 109 14.90 -7.21 22.45
CA ASP A 109 14.09 -7.87 23.46
C ASP A 109 13.85 -9.36 23.14
N ARG A 110 13.03 -10.03 23.95
CA ARG A 110 12.75 -11.47 23.81
C ARG A 110 11.89 -11.78 22.59
N ASP A 111 11.11 -10.80 22.13
CA ASP A 111 10.22 -10.90 20.99
C ASP A 111 10.96 -10.59 19.68
N GLY A 112 12.22 -10.12 19.78
CA GLY A 112 13.12 -9.86 18.68
C GLY A 112 13.03 -8.42 18.15
N VAL A 113 12.32 -7.53 18.84
CA VAL A 113 12.29 -6.10 18.50
C VAL A 113 13.67 -5.50 18.78
N HIS A 114 14.27 -4.89 17.77
CA HIS A 114 15.52 -4.14 17.91
C HIS A 114 15.19 -2.68 18.20
N SER A 115 15.48 -2.20 19.41
CA SER A 115 15.29 -0.81 19.79
C SER A 115 16.59 -0.10 20.14
N GLY A 116 16.66 1.21 19.91
CA GLY A 116 17.85 2.00 20.19
C GLY A 116 17.65 3.50 20.02
N TYR A 117 18.65 4.26 20.46
CA TYR A 117 18.66 5.71 20.32
C TYR A 117 19.66 6.15 19.25
N TYR A 118 19.19 7.01 18.35
CA TYR A 118 19.92 7.46 17.16
C TYR A 118 19.89 8.98 17.08
N THR A 119 21.02 9.58 16.72
CA THR A 119 21.11 11.03 16.50
C THR A 119 21.34 11.31 15.03
N LEU A 120 20.47 12.13 14.42
CA LEU A 120 20.60 12.62 13.05
C LEU A 120 20.92 14.12 13.07
N GLU A 121 21.88 14.55 12.25
CA GLU A 121 22.10 15.98 12.03
C GLU A 121 21.15 16.49 10.94
N HIS A 122 20.36 17.51 11.26
CA HIS A 122 19.38 18.09 10.37
C HIS A 122 19.36 19.62 10.54
N ARG A 123 19.60 20.35 9.44
CA ARG A 123 19.71 21.84 9.42
C ARG A 123 20.69 22.42 10.46
N GLY A 124 21.78 21.70 10.76
CA GLY A 124 22.79 22.11 11.75
C GLY A 124 22.41 21.83 13.20
N GLU A 125 21.25 21.21 13.45
CA GLU A 125 20.83 20.76 14.77
C GLU A 125 20.94 19.23 14.90
N LYS A 126 21.23 18.76 16.11
CA LYS A 126 21.17 17.33 16.43
C LYS A 126 19.77 16.98 16.87
N VAL A 127 19.14 16.07 16.13
CA VAL A 127 17.82 15.53 16.44
C VAL A 127 18.00 14.10 16.95
N ASP A 128 17.57 13.88 18.20
CA ASP A 128 17.60 12.56 18.81
C ASP A 128 16.29 11.81 18.53
N PHE A 129 16.43 10.52 18.24
CA PHE A 129 15.35 9.60 17.95
C PHE A 129 15.43 8.37 18.84
N GLU A 130 14.27 7.90 19.25
CA GLU A 130 14.07 6.50 19.65
C GLU A 130 13.59 5.72 18.43
N VAL A 131 14.27 4.62 18.13
CA VAL A 131 14.02 3.79 16.96
C VAL A 131 13.70 2.38 17.44
N ALA A 132 12.69 1.76 16.84
CA ALA A 132 12.37 0.36 17.00
C ALA A 132 12.17 -0.26 15.64
N ILE A 133 12.64 -1.49 15.52
CA ILE A 133 12.55 -2.31 14.33
C ILE A 133 11.91 -3.63 14.76
N GLY A 134 10.76 -3.96 14.16
CA GLY A 134 10.03 -5.18 14.46
C GLY A 134 10.80 -6.47 14.07
N PRO A 135 10.49 -7.61 14.70
CA PRO A 135 11.22 -8.86 14.54
C PRO A 135 10.98 -9.61 13.22
N ARG A 136 9.78 -9.54 12.59
CA ARG A 136 9.42 -10.25 11.33
C ARG A 136 8.26 -9.63 10.55
N LEU A 137 8.29 -9.98 9.25
CA LEU A 137 7.51 -9.63 8.05
C LEU A 137 7.13 -8.16 7.89
N ASP A 138 7.86 -7.56 6.95
CA ASP A 138 7.82 -6.15 6.63
C ASP A 138 8.20 -5.30 7.83
N ASP A 139 9.38 -5.62 8.41
CA ASP A 139 10.04 -4.94 9.52
C ASP A 139 9.65 -3.46 9.60
N TRP A 140 8.66 -3.19 10.42
CA TRP A 140 8.22 -1.83 10.66
C TRP A 140 9.32 -1.11 11.41
N VAL A 141 9.48 0.17 11.11
CA VAL A 141 10.35 1.05 11.84
C VAL A 141 9.55 2.22 12.37
N ILE A 142 9.54 2.34 13.68
CA ILE A 142 9.01 3.51 14.36
C ILE A 142 10.19 4.38 14.73
N LEU A 143 10.19 5.62 14.25
CA LEU A 143 11.10 6.67 14.67
C LEU A 143 10.30 7.71 15.45
N ARG A 144 10.61 7.86 16.74
CA ARG A 144 10.02 8.89 17.60
C ARG A 144 11.06 9.95 17.90
N ARG A 145 10.76 11.21 17.59
CA ARG A 145 11.62 12.35 17.94
C ARG A 145 11.60 12.55 19.46
N LEU A 146 12.76 12.80 20.04
CA LEU A 146 12.88 13.16 21.46
C LEU A 146 12.92 14.68 21.60
N GLU A 147 11.90 15.25 22.25
CA GLU A 147 11.79 16.70 22.50
C GLU A 147 12.32 17.06 23.90
N GLY A 148 13.60 16.78 24.16
CA GLY A 148 14.25 17.09 25.44
C GLY A 148 13.84 16.17 26.61
N GLU A 149 13.03 15.15 26.36
CA GLU A 149 12.65 14.12 27.33
C GLU A 149 13.88 13.34 27.84
N ARG A 150 13.88 12.96 29.12
CA ARG A 150 14.86 11.99 29.61
C ARG A 150 14.57 10.63 28.98
N ARG A 151 15.61 9.95 28.48
CA ARG A 151 15.53 8.63 27.83
C ARG A 151 14.71 7.57 28.62
N THR A 152 14.63 7.69 29.94
CA THR A 152 13.84 6.81 30.80
C THR A 152 12.32 7.06 30.76
N GLU A 153 11.89 8.31 30.55
CA GLU A 153 10.46 8.69 30.43
C GLU A 153 9.93 8.36 29.03
N SER A 154 10.82 8.48 28.02
CA SER A 154 10.60 8.09 26.62
C SER A 154 10.15 6.64 26.44
N LYS A 155 10.75 5.73 27.21
CA LYS A 155 10.58 4.29 27.09
C LYS A 155 9.13 3.83 27.27
N LEU A 156 8.36 4.48 28.15
CA LEU A 156 6.95 4.10 28.43
C LEU A 156 6.01 4.52 27.29
N VAL A 157 6.21 5.72 26.73
CA VAL A 157 5.45 6.19 25.57
C VAL A 157 5.80 5.36 24.35
N PHE A 158 7.07 5.02 24.20
CA PHE A 158 7.54 4.19 23.10
C PHE A 158 7.03 2.76 23.22
N GLU A 159 7.08 2.12 24.39
CA GLU A 159 6.44 0.81 24.63
C GLU A 159 4.94 0.82 24.30
N SER A 160 4.24 1.94 24.48
CA SER A 160 2.84 2.07 24.03
C SER A 160 2.68 2.13 22.51
N LEU A 161 3.64 2.72 21.78
CA LEU A 161 3.71 2.71 20.31
C LEU A 161 4.18 1.35 19.76
N LEU A 162 4.93 0.59 20.55
CA LEU A 162 5.31 -0.80 20.29
C LEU A 162 4.21 -1.80 20.65
N SER A 163 3.04 -1.34 21.13
CA SER A 163 1.86 -2.20 21.18
C SER A 163 1.64 -2.81 19.79
N PRO A 164 1.27 -4.10 19.71
CA PRO A 164 1.25 -4.84 18.46
C PRO A 164 0.50 -4.03 17.39
N PRO A 165 0.90 -4.17 16.10
CA PRO A 165 0.14 -3.56 15.03
C PRO A 165 -1.34 -3.94 15.25
N PRO A 166 -2.29 -3.03 15.00
CA PRO A 166 -3.68 -3.24 15.39
C PRO A 166 -4.10 -4.66 15.03
N GLU A 167 -4.86 -5.34 15.91
CA GLU A 167 -5.10 -6.82 15.92
C GLU A 167 -5.30 -7.44 14.52
N ARG A 168 -5.87 -6.67 13.59
CA ARG A 168 -5.98 -6.92 12.14
C ARG A 168 -4.69 -7.36 11.42
N TYR A 169 -3.50 -6.89 11.82
CA TYR A 169 -2.22 -7.30 11.22
C TYR A 169 -1.60 -8.55 11.83
N LEU A 170 -2.06 -9.02 13.00
CA LEU A 170 -1.56 -10.27 13.60
C LEU A 170 -1.78 -11.48 12.69
N ASN A 171 -2.77 -11.38 11.79
CA ASN A 171 -3.06 -12.41 10.81
C ASN A 171 -1.94 -12.59 9.76
N MET A 172 -1.08 -11.58 9.55
CA MET A 172 0.06 -11.68 8.62
C MET A 172 1.17 -12.61 9.13
N ASP A 173 1.32 -12.72 10.45
CA ASP A 173 2.32 -13.59 11.10
C ASP A 173 1.85 -15.05 11.20
N HIS A 174 0.66 -15.35 10.69
CA HIS A 174 0.12 -16.70 10.75
C HIS A 174 0.93 -17.66 9.84
N PRO A 175 1.31 -18.87 10.31
CA PRO A 175 2.17 -19.79 9.54
C PRO A 175 1.66 -20.12 8.13
N LEU A 176 0.33 -20.13 7.94
CA LEU A 176 -0.30 -20.32 6.64
C LEU A 176 0.00 -19.18 5.66
N VAL A 177 -0.04 -17.93 6.15
CA VAL A 177 0.24 -16.72 5.35
C VAL A 177 1.71 -16.71 4.97
N HIS A 178 2.61 -17.02 5.91
CA HIS A 178 4.03 -17.21 5.61
C HIS A 178 4.28 -18.25 4.51
N LYS A 179 3.63 -19.41 4.60
CA LYS A 179 3.77 -20.47 3.60
C LYS A 179 3.31 -20.01 2.22
N ALA A 180 2.17 -19.32 2.14
CA ALA A 180 1.62 -18.78 0.90
C ALA A 180 2.52 -17.71 0.30
N ARG A 181 3.06 -16.82 1.15
CA ARG A 181 4.01 -15.78 0.75
C ARG A 181 5.30 -16.34 0.17
N GLU A 182 5.97 -17.27 0.86
CA GLU A 182 7.24 -17.81 0.34
C GLU A 182 7.02 -18.58 -0.97
N CYS A 183 5.89 -19.30 -1.08
CA CYS A 183 5.46 -19.91 -2.35
C CYS A 183 5.30 -18.85 -3.46
N ALA A 184 4.57 -17.77 -3.19
CA ALA A 184 4.37 -16.67 -4.13
C ALA A 184 5.70 -16.00 -4.52
N LYS A 185 6.59 -15.80 -3.56
CA LYS A 185 7.91 -15.21 -3.77
C LYS A 185 8.77 -16.06 -4.69
N GLU A 186 8.78 -17.37 -4.50
CA GLU A 186 9.52 -18.31 -5.33
C GLU A 186 8.98 -18.36 -6.76
N GLU A 187 7.66 -18.49 -6.93
CA GLU A 187 7.06 -18.70 -8.25
C GLU A 187 6.97 -17.43 -9.12
N PHE A 188 6.96 -16.27 -8.47
CA PHE A 188 6.90 -14.96 -9.14
C PHE A 188 8.24 -14.21 -9.07
N ALA A 189 9.32 -14.88 -8.64
CA ALA A 189 10.65 -14.31 -8.51
C ALA A 189 11.12 -13.64 -9.80
N ASP A 190 10.88 -14.24 -10.97
CA ASP A 190 11.37 -13.72 -12.25
C ASP A 190 10.32 -12.93 -13.06
N LYS A 191 9.19 -12.58 -12.43
CA LYS A 191 8.08 -11.89 -13.10
C LYS A 191 8.08 -10.41 -12.75
N GLY A 192 7.85 -9.57 -13.77
CA GLY A 192 7.75 -8.12 -13.64
C GLY A 192 6.33 -7.58 -13.83
N ARG A 193 6.01 -6.48 -13.16
CA ARG A 193 4.80 -5.67 -13.38
C ARG A 193 4.84 -4.97 -14.74
N LYS A 194 3.67 -4.60 -15.25
CA LYS A 194 3.56 -3.87 -16.52
C LYS A 194 4.00 -2.42 -16.33
N VAL A 195 4.82 -1.93 -17.25
CA VAL A 195 5.25 -0.53 -17.35
C VAL A 195 4.86 0.03 -18.72
N PRO A 196 4.81 1.36 -18.89
CA PRO A 196 4.52 1.96 -20.19
C PRO A 196 5.51 1.49 -21.26
N LYS A 197 4.99 1.08 -22.42
CA LYS A 197 5.80 0.73 -23.59
C LYS A 197 6.69 1.91 -23.99
N GLY A 198 7.98 1.64 -24.18
CA GLY A 198 8.96 2.67 -24.57
C GLY A 198 9.45 3.54 -23.42
N SER A 199 9.06 3.26 -22.17
CA SER A 199 9.66 3.90 -21.00
C SER A 199 10.99 3.26 -20.61
N ASN A 200 11.81 4.01 -19.88
CA ASN A 200 13.08 3.53 -19.30
C ASN A 200 12.91 2.97 -17.87
N TYR A 201 11.66 2.76 -17.42
CA TYR A 201 11.39 2.19 -16.10
C TYR A 201 11.61 0.67 -16.14
N GLY A 202 12.31 0.15 -15.13
CA GLY A 202 12.32 -1.28 -14.87
C GLY A 202 10.93 -1.73 -14.39
N SER A 203 10.55 -2.96 -14.72
CA SER A 203 9.36 -3.56 -14.13
C SER A 203 9.61 -3.84 -12.66
N GLU A 204 8.75 -3.35 -11.77
CA GLU A 204 8.74 -3.81 -10.38
C GLU A 204 8.50 -5.31 -10.32
N TRP A 205 9.00 -5.96 -9.28
CA TRP A 205 8.81 -7.40 -9.07
C TRP A 205 7.33 -7.70 -8.86
N TYR A 206 6.78 -8.68 -9.58
CA TYR A 206 5.36 -9.03 -9.46
C TYR A 206 4.95 -9.42 -8.03
N PHE A 207 5.90 -9.92 -7.25
CA PHE A 207 5.70 -10.18 -5.83
C PHE A 207 5.25 -8.94 -5.02
N SER A 208 5.62 -7.71 -5.42
CA SER A 208 5.16 -6.49 -4.73
C SER A 208 3.64 -6.32 -4.81
N HIS A 209 3.03 -6.75 -5.91
CA HIS A 209 1.58 -6.75 -6.08
C HIS A 209 0.92 -7.77 -5.15
N LEU A 210 1.41 -9.00 -5.13
CA LEU A 210 0.89 -10.06 -4.25
C LEU A 210 1.02 -9.67 -2.77
N GLN A 211 2.13 -9.02 -2.41
CA GLN A 211 2.32 -8.43 -1.08
C GLN A 211 1.28 -7.34 -0.80
N THR A 212 1.05 -6.42 -1.73
CA THR A 212 0.06 -5.33 -1.58
C THR A 212 -1.36 -5.88 -1.38
N VAL A 213 -1.75 -6.89 -2.17
CA VAL A 213 -3.07 -7.56 -2.03
C VAL A 213 -3.22 -8.18 -0.64
N ALA A 214 -2.22 -8.94 -0.19
CA ALA A 214 -2.25 -9.56 1.14
C ALA A 214 -2.30 -8.51 2.28
N THR A 215 -1.52 -7.44 2.17
CA THR A 215 -1.50 -6.35 3.16
C THR A 215 -2.83 -5.62 3.22
N LEU A 216 -3.48 -5.35 2.09
CA LEU A 216 -4.83 -4.77 2.07
C LEU A 216 -5.83 -5.67 2.82
N LEU A 217 -5.80 -6.98 2.58
CA LEU A 217 -6.68 -7.91 3.27
C LEU A 217 -6.44 -7.91 4.79
N ALA A 218 -5.16 -7.87 5.21
CA ALA A 218 -4.82 -7.73 6.63
C ALA A 218 -5.27 -6.39 7.22
N GLU A 219 -5.12 -5.28 6.48
CA GLU A 219 -5.56 -3.94 6.87
C GLU A 219 -7.05 -3.87 7.21
N TYR A 220 -7.88 -4.62 6.47
CA TYR A 220 -9.32 -4.71 6.70
C TYR A 220 -9.73 -5.87 7.62
N GLY A 221 -8.77 -6.53 8.27
CA GLY A 221 -9.02 -7.54 9.32
C GLY A 221 -9.47 -8.91 8.80
N PHE A 222 -9.22 -9.23 7.53
CA PHE A 222 -9.52 -10.55 7.00
C PHE A 222 -8.66 -11.64 7.66
N PRO A 223 -9.18 -12.87 7.80
CA PRO A 223 -8.47 -13.94 8.50
C PRO A 223 -7.28 -14.47 7.66
N PRO A 224 -6.35 -15.21 8.28
CA PRO A 224 -5.17 -15.76 7.62
C PRO A 224 -5.46 -16.58 6.34
N THR A 225 -6.59 -17.27 6.26
CA THR A 225 -6.99 -18.06 5.08
C THR A 225 -7.21 -17.16 3.86
N VAL A 226 -7.87 -16.02 4.06
CA VAL A 226 -8.14 -15.03 3.00
C VAL A 226 -6.87 -14.30 2.59
N ILE A 227 -6.03 -13.91 3.56
CA ILE A 227 -4.73 -13.28 3.27
C ILE A 227 -3.84 -14.25 2.47
N ALA A 228 -3.78 -15.52 2.87
CA ALA A 228 -3.05 -16.55 2.12
C ALA A 228 -3.61 -16.74 0.70
N ALA A 229 -4.94 -16.75 0.53
CA ALA A 229 -5.56 -16.76 -0.79
C ALA A 229 -5.20 -15.50 -1.61
N GLY A 230 -5.07 -14.34 -0.98
CA GLY A 230 -4.57 -13.10 -1.60
C GLY A 230 -3.16 -13.24 -2.17
N TYR A 231 -2.23 -13.89 -1.46
CA TYR A 231 -0.91 -14.21 -2.01
C TYR A 231 -0.98 -15.20 -3.19
N LEU A 232 -1.98 -16.08 -3.21
CA LEU A 232 -2.08 -17.18 -4.16
C LEU A 232 -2.98 -16.88 -5.37
N HIS A 233 -3.67 -15.74 -5.39
CA HIS A 233 -4.79 -15.50 -6.30
C HIS A 233 -4.44 -15.64 -7.80
N ASP A 234 -3.22 -15.29 -8.20
CA ASP A 234 -2.75 -15.40 -9.59
C ASP A 234 -2.09 -16.75 -9.94
N HIS A 235 -1.87 -17.65 -8.98
CA HIS A 235 -1.06 -18.86 -9.21
C HIS A 235 -1.67 -19.76 -10.29
N ILE A 236 -2.99 -19.94 -10.28
CA ILE A 236 -3.69 -20.76 -11.27
C ILE A 236 -3.62 -20.10 -12.66
N GLU A 237 -3.69 -18.77 -12.76
CA GLU A 237 -3.69 -18.07 -14.05
C GLU A 237 -2.31 -17.97 -14.68
N ASP A 238 -1.30 -17.73 -13.85
CA ASP A 238 0.03 -17.30 -14.28
C ASP A 238 1.11 -18.37 -14.10
N VAL A 239 0.82 -19.45 -13.36
CA VAL A 239 1.68 -20.62 -13.23
C VAL A 239 0.85 -21.91 -13.45
N PRO A 240 0.03 -21.99 -14.51
CA PRO A 240 -0.94 -23.08 -14.72
C PRO A 240 -0.28 -24.46 -14.90
N GLU A 241 1.01 -24.51 -15.24
CA GLU A 241 1.79 -25.73 -15.37
C GLU A 241 2.18 -26.36 -14.03
N LYS A 242 2.10 -25.62 -12.93
CA LYS A 242 2.41 -26.11 -11.57
C LYS A 242 1.24 -26.05 -10.61
N TYR A 243 0.28 -25.14 -10.83
CA TYR A 243 -0.82 -24.91 -9.88
C TYR A 243 -2.18 -25.12 -10.55
N SER A 244 -2.95 -26.01 -9.93
CA SER A 244 -4.40 -26.15 -10.14
C SER A 244 -5.12 -25.97 -8.81
N LYS A 245 -6.45 -25.94 -8.84
CA LYS A 245 -7.28 -25.90 -7.62
C LYS A 245 -6.94 -27.06 -6.67
N GLU A 246 -6.75 -28.25 -7.22
CA GLU A 246 -6.42 -29.48 -6.48
C GLU A 246 -5.04 -29.37 -5.81
N ILE A 247 -4.05 -28.84 -6.53
CA ILE A 247 -2.70 -28.65 -5.98
C ILE A 247 -2.69 -27.61 -4.85
N ILE A 248 -3.46 -26.52 -4.98
CA ILE A 248 -3.59 -25.53 -3.91
C ILE A 248 -4.32 -26.15 -2.71
N ALA A 249 -5.34 -26.97 -2.93
CA ALA A 249 -6.08 -27.63 -1.86
C ALA A 249 -5.19 -28.59 -1.06
N GLU A 250 -4.34 -29.36 -1.74
CA GLU A 250 -3.37 -30.26 -1.13
C GLU A 250 -2.26 -29.51 -0.37
N ARG A 251 -1.72 -28.45 -0.97
CA ARG A 251 -0.57 -27.72 -0.40
C ARG A 251 -0.95 -26.76 0.71
N PHE A 252 -2.15 -26.20 0.71
CA PHE A 252 -2.55 -25.14 1.65
C PHE A 252 -3.80 -25.53 2.42
N SER A 253 -4.96 -25.45 1.78
CA SER A 253 -6.23 -25.97 2.30
C SER A 253 -7.32 -25.93 1.21
N PRO A 254 -8.37 -26.76 1.32
CA PRO A 254 -9.52 -26.69 0.42
C PRO A 254 -10.20 -25.31 0.42
N GLU A 255 -10.26 -24.65 1.57
CA GLU A 255 -10.84 -23.31 1.71
C GLU A 255 -10.06 -22.26 0.89
N ILE A 256 -8.72 -22.27 0.97
CA ILE A 256 -7.87 -21.37 0.17
C ILE A 256 -8.05 -21.65 -1.32
N ALA A 257 -8.08 -22.92 -1.71
CA ALA A 257 -8.27 -23.30 -3.11
C ALA A 257 -9.60 -22.82 -3.68
N GLU A 258 -10.66 -22.87 -2.87
CA GLU A 258 -11.97 -22.34 -3.23
C GLU A 258 -11.93 -20.82 -3.43
N LEU A 259 -11.34 -20.08 -2.50
CA LEU A 259 -11.20 -18.62 -2.60
C LEU A 259 -10.38 -18.20 -3.84
N VAL A 260 -9.26 -18.89 -4.11
CA VAL A 260 -8.44 -18.63 -5.30
C VAL A 260 -9.23 -18.93 -6.58
N ASP A 261 -9.98 -20.03 -6.62
CA ASP A 261 -10.80 -20.39 -7.78
C ASP A 261 -11.88 -19.34 -8.08
N TRP A 262 -12.56 -18.79 -7.05
CA TRP A 262 -13.54 -17.71 -7.24
C TRP A 262 -12.97 -16.51 -7.98
N VAL A 263 -11.73 -16.16 -7.70
CA VAL A 263 -11.06 -14.99 -8.29
C VAL A 263 -10.26 -15.30 -9.55
N THR A 264 -10.19 -16.57 -9.96
CA THR A 264 -9.49 -17.03 -11.16
C THR A 264 -10.36 -16.91 -12.42
N GLN A 265 -9.92 -16.12 -13.39
CA GLN A 265 -10.44 -16.03 -14.75
C GLN A 265 -9.80 -17.10 -15.65
N GLN A 266 -10.23 -18.34 -15.48
CA GLN A 266 -9.79 -19.44 -16.35
C GLN A 266 -10.28 -19.29 -17.80
N ASP A 267 -9.58 -20.01 -18.68
CA ASP A 267 -9.84 -20.16 -20.11
C ASP A 267 -9.36 -19.00 -21.00
N LYS A 268 -8.04 -18.96 -21.20
CA LYS A 268 -7.37 -18.04 -22.15
C LYS A 268 -7.78 -18.29 -23.62
N SER A 269 -8.57 -19.33 -23.93
CA SER A 269 -9.14 -19.53 -25.28
C SER A 269 -10.33 -18.59 -25.57
N LEU A 270 -10.99 -18.08 -24.52
CA LEU A 270 -12.10 -17.14 -24.64
C LEU A 270 -11.62 -15.71 -24.88
N SER A 271 -12.48 -14.91 -25.52
CA SER A 271 -12.23 -13.47 -25.67
C SER A 271 -12.17 -12.79 -24.30
N TRP A 272 -11.54 -11.61 -24.25
CA TRP A 272 -11.43 -10.84 -23.01
C TRP A 272 -12.81 -10.47 -22.45
N GLU A 273 -13.73 -10.12 -23.35
CA GLU A 273 -15.11 -9.75 -23.05
C GLU A 273 -15.86 -10.95 -22.46
N LYS A 274 -15.73 -12.14 -23.05
CA LYS A 274 -16.39 -13.36 -22.56
C LYS A 274 -15.81 -13.83 -21.23
N ARG A 275 -14.49 -13.68 -21.03
CA ARG A 275 -13.85 -13.97 -19.73
C ARG A 275 -14.38 -13.05 -18.64
N ASN A 276 -14.48 -11.74 -18.91
CA ASN A 276 -15.05 -10.80 -17.96
C ASN A 276 -16.51 -11.09 -17.65
N GLU A 277 -17.34 -11.35 -18.67
CA GLU A 277 -18.76 -11.68 -18.48
C GLU A 277 -18.94 -12.88 -17.53
N ARG A 278 -18.21 -13.97 -17.78
CA ARG A 278 -18.21 -15.16 -16.91
C ARG A 278 -17.68 -14.85 -15.51
N TYR A 279 -16.67 -13.99 -15.41
CA TYR A 279 -16.12 -13.57 -14.13
C TYR A 279 -17.15 -12.80 -13.32
N PHE A 280 -17.83 -11.82 -13.93
CA PHE A 280 -18.91 -11.07 -13.29
C PHE A 280 -20.05 -11.97 -12.86
N GLU A 281 -20.47 -12.91 -13.71
CA GLU A 281 -21.49 -13.91 -13.36
C GLU A 281 -21.12 -14.69 -12.11
N ARG A 282 -19.89 -15.20 -12.03
CA ARG A 282 -19.39 -15.91 -10.84
C ARG A 282 -19.35 -15.02 -9.61
N LEU A 283 -18.85 -13.78 -9.72
CA LEU A 283 -18.73 -12.89 -8.56
C LEU A 283 -20.08 -12.45 -7.97
N ARG A 284 -21.19 -12.58 -8.70
CA ARG A 284 -22.53 -12.34 -8.12
C ARG A 284 -22.81 -13.26 -6.93
N ASP A 285 -22.36 -14.51 -7.01
CA ASP A 285 -22.58 -15.53 -5.97
C ASP A 285 -21.37 -15.74 -5.06
N ALA A 286 -20.27 -15.01 -5.29
CA ALA A 286 -19.05 -15.17 -4.53
C ALA A 286 -19.18 -14.68 -3.06
N PRO A 287 -18.47 -15.34 -2.12
CA PRO A 287 -18.44 -14.92 -0.72
C PRO A 287 -17.65 -13.60 -0.54
N VAL A 288 -17.89 -12.90 0.57
CA VAL A 288 -17.28 -11.57 0.85
C VAL A 288 -15.75 -11.61 0.79
N GLU A 289 -15.16 -12.71 1.22
CA GLU A 289 -13.73 -12.97 1.20
C GLU A 289 -13.16 -12.95 -0.23
N ALA A 290 -13.83 -13.60 -1.18
CA ALA A 290 -13.42 -13.62 -2.57
C ALA A 290 -13.61 -12.26 -3.25
N LEU A 291 -14.71 -11.55 -2.92
CA LEU A 291 -14.92 -10.18 -3.38
C LEU A 291 -13.84 -9.23 -2.87
N ALA A 292 -13.44 -9.38 -1.61
CA ALA A 292 -12.38 -8.57 -1.01
C ALA A 292 -11.02 -8.83 -1.67
N ILE A 293 -10.69 -10.09 -1.98
CA ILE A 293 -9.48 -10.42 -2.76
C ILE A 293 -9.54 -9.76 -4.13
N SER A 294 -10.68 -9.86 -4.83
CA SER A 294 -10.86 -9.21 -6.14
C SER A 294 -10.71 -7.69 -6.07
N ALA A 295 -11.30 -7.05 -5.05
CA ALA A 295 -11.19 -5.61 -4.83
C ALA A 295 -9.75 -5.19 -4.52
N ALA A 296 -9.05 -5.91 -3.65
CA ALA A 296 -7.65 -5.66 -3.31
C ALA A 296 -6.72 -5.81 -4.53
N ASP A 297 -6.94 -6.81 -5.37
CA ASP A 297 -6.24 -6.97 -6.65
C ASP A 297 -6.46 -5.74 -7.57
N LYS A 298 -7.71 -5.27 -7.72
CA LYS A 298 -7.99 -4.08 -8.53
C LYS A 298 -7.39 -2.81 -7.96
N ILE A 299 -7.42 -2.61 -6.63
CA ILE A 299 -6.76 -1.47 -5.98
C ILE A 299 -5.27 -1.49 -6.32
N SER A 300 -4.57 -2.60 -6.06
CA SER A 300 -3.13 -2.69 -6.32
C SER A 300 -2.79 -2.45 -7.80
N ASN A 301 -3.59 -3.01 -8.71
CA ASN A 301 -3.40 -2.79 -10.15
C ASN A 301 -3.64 -1.35 -10.57
N ILE A 302 -4.65 -0.68 -10.04
CA ILE A 302 -4.96 0.70 -10.41
C ILE A 302 -3.96 1.66 -9.79
N GLU A 303 -3.63 1.51 -8.50
CA GLU A 303 -2.71 2.38 -7.78
C GLU A 303 -1.32 2.41 -8.44
N ASP A 304 -0.83 1.27 -8.93
CA ASP A 304 0.44 1.17 -9.66
C ASP A 304 0.43 1.93 -11.01
N LEU A 305 -0.74 2.11 -11.63
CA LEU A 305 -0.86 2.84 -12.89
C LEU A 305 -0.82 4.35 -12.69
N ILE A 306 -1.37 4.84 -11.57
CA ILE A 306 -1.61 6.28 -11.36
C ILE A 306 -0.33 7.13 -11.52
N PRO A 307 0.84 6.76 -10.98
CA PRO A 307 2.07 7.52 -11.19
C PRO A 307 2.41 7.71 -12.67
N PHE A 308 2.28 6.68 -13.49
CA PHE A 308 2.54 6.76 -14.93
C PHE A 308 1.52 7.66 -15.64
N LEU A 309 0.24 7.55 -15.27
CA LEU A 309 -0.81 8.40 -15.86
C LEU A 309 -0.59 9.87 -15.50
N LYS A 310 -0.18 10.18 -14.26
CA LYS A 310 0.19 11.54 -13.83
C LYS A 310 1.39 12.10 -14.61
N MET A 311 2.33 11.24 -15.02
CA MET A 311 3.46 11.61 -15.87
C MET A 311 3.07 11.80 -17.34
N GLY A 312 1.81 11.55 -17.71
CA GLY A 312 1.30 11.74 -19.07
C GLY A 312 1.40 10.51 -19.98
N TYR A 313 1.75 9.33 -19.44
CA TYR A 313 1.68 8.10 -20.23
C TYR A 313 0.22 7.75 -20.53
N ALA A 314 -0.06 7.45 -21.80
CA ALA A 314 -1.40 7.04 -22.21
C ALA A 314 -1.73 5.62 -21.71
N VAL A 315 -2.99 5.37 -21.33
CA VAL A 315 -3.40 4.08 -20.75
C VAL A 315 -3.11 2.89 -21.68
N ASP A 316 -3.29 3.06 -22.99
CA ASP A 316 -3.02 2.05 -24.02
C ASP A 316 -1.53 1.70 -24.18
N SER A 317 -0.63 2.56 -23.70
CA SER A 317 0.80 2.24 -23.59
C SER A 317 1.08 1.21 -22.49
N ILE A 318 0.15 0.98 -21.55
CA ILE A 318 0.30 0.08 -20.40
C ILE A 318 -0.71 -1.09 -20.48
N LEU A 319 -1.99 -0.77 -20.69
CA LEU A 319 -3.11 -1.70 -20.75
C LEU A 319 -3.57 -1.94 -22.19
N LYS A 320 -3.53 -3.20 -22.64
CA LYS A 320 -3.84 -3.58 -24.03
C LYS A 320 -5.22 -3.13 -24.54
N ARG A 321 -6.21 -2.95 -23.66
CA ARG A 321 -7.59 -2.57 -24.02
C ARG A 321 -7.87 -1.07 -23.89
N GLY A 322 -6.86 -0.27 -23.51
CA GLY A 322 -6.99 1.17 -23.35
C GLY A 322 -7.89 1.59 -22.19
N TRP A 323 -8.14 2.89 -22.07
CA TRP A 323 -8.90 3.45 -20.94
C TRP A 323 -10.35 2.97 -20.88
N GLY A 324 -11.14 3.15 -21.94
CA GLY A 324 -12.59 2.95 -21.90
C GLY A 324 -13.03 1.56 -21.42
N ALA A 325 -12.48 0.50 -22.02
CA ALA A 325 -12.83 -0.87 -21.64
C ALA A 325 -12.38 -1.25 -20.22
N ASN A 326 -11.25 -0.72 -19.74
CA ASN A 326 -10.80 -0.98 -18.37
C ASN A 326 -11.62 -0.17 -17.35
N SER A 327 -11.92 1.10 -17.64
CA SER A 327 -12.78 1.95 -16.81
C SER A 327 -14.17 1.31 -16.65
N GLU A 328 -14.79 0.88 -17.75
CA GLU A 328 -16.09 0.18 -17.71
C GLU A 328 -16.03 -1.09 -16.85
N LYS A 329 -14.99 -1.92 -17.02
CA LYS A 329 -14.80 -3.11 -16.17
C LYS A 329 -14.68 -2.76 -14.69
N PHE A 330 -13.93 -1.71 -14.35
CA PHE A 330 -13.71 -1.33 -12.96
C PHE A 330 -14.99 -0.80 -12.31
N HIS A 331 -15.77 0.02 -13.01
CA HIS A 331 -17.07 0.50 -12.51
C HIS A 331 -18.09 -0.63 -12.33
N GLN A 332 -18.16 -1.59 -13.26
CA GLN A 332 -19.02 -2.78 -13.10
C GLN A 332 -18.63 -3.62 -11.88
N LEU A 333 -17.32 -3.74 -11.58
CA LEU A 333 -16.86 -4.41 -10.36
C LEU A 333 -17.22 -3.61 -9.11
N LEU A 334 -17.04 -2.28 -9.14
CA LEU A 334 -17.38 -1.40 -8.03
C LEU A 334 -18.87 -1.52 -7.67
N GLU A 335 -19.77 -1.42 -8.65
CA GLU A 335 -21.20 -1.65 -8.46
C GLU A 335 -21.49 -3.03 -7.85
N LEU A 336 -20.81 -4.08 -8.32
CA LEU A 336 -20.99 -5.43 -7.81
C LEU A 336 -20.54 -5.59 -6.34
N PHE A 337 -19.58 -4.77 -5.89
CA PHE A 337 -19.05 -4.82 -4.52
C PHE A 337 -19.81 -3.94 -3.52
N GLU A 338 -20.68 -3.05 -3.99
CA GLU A 338 -21.41 -2.10 -3.14
C GLU A 338 -22.20 -2.82 -2.04
N GLY A 339 -21.93 -2.46 -0.78
CA GLY A 339 -22.55 -3.06 0.40
C GLY A 339 -22.18 -4.52 0.69
N ARG A 340 -21.29 -5.13 -0.10
CA ARG A 340 -20.87 -6.55 0.04
C ARG A 340 -19.47 -6.75 0.60
N ILE A 341 -18.63 -5.72 0.57
CA ILE A 341 -17.28 -5.71 1.16
C ILE A 341 -17.17 -4.62 2.24
N PRO A 342 -16.14 -4.64 3.11
CA PRO A 342 -15.94 -3.58 4.10
C PRO A 342 -15.92 -2.18 3.47
N GLN A 343 -16.65 -1.23 4.05
CA GLN A 343 -16.85 0.10 3.47
C GLN A 343 -15.53 0.81 3.15
N GLY A 344 -14.54 0.75 4.05
CA GLY A 344 -13.25 1.38 3.78
C GLY A 344 -12.48 0.78 2.60
N LEU A 345 -12.67 -0.51 2.29
CA LEU A 345 -12.07 -1.17 1.12
C LEU A 345 -12.80 -0.74 -0.16
N TYR A 346 -14.13 -0.64 -0.09
CA TYR A 346 -14.96 -0.09 -1.15
C TYR A 346 -14.57 1.36 -1.49
N ASP A 347 -14.46 2.23 -0.49
CA ASP A 347 -14.12 3.64 -0.66
C ASP A 347 -12.74 3.81 -1.30
N ARG A 348 -11.76 2.97 -0.91
CA ARG A 348 -10.42 2.98 -1.51
C ARG A 348 -10.45 2.54 -2.97
N LEU A 349 -11.21 1.50 -3.31
CA LEU A 349 -11.39 1.10 -4.70
C LEU A 349 -12.07 2.20 -5.52
N SER A 350 -13.14 2.81 -5.00
CA SER A 350 -13.83 3.94 -5.65
C SER A 350 -12.85 5.08 -5.92
N SER A 351 -12.07 5.49 -4.92
CA SER A 351 -11.07 6.55 -5.06
C SER A 351 -9.98 6.20 -6.08
N ALA A 352 -9.51 4.95 -6.10
CA ALA A 352 -8.54 4.50 -7.09
C ALA A 352 -9.11 4.58 -8.52
N ILE A 353 -10.36 4.16 -8.71
CA ILE A 353 -11.07 4.23 -10.01
C ILE A 353 -11.26 5.68 -10.44
N ASP A 354 -11.68 6.56 -9.54
CA ASP A 354 -11.86 7.99 -9.83
C ASP A 354 -10.55 8.62 -10.32
N ARG A 355 -9.43 8.29 -9.66
CA ARG A 355 -8.09 8.75 -10.07
C ARG A 355 -7.66 8.14 -11.41
N PHE A 356 -7.97 6.86 -11.65
CA PHE A 356 -7.70 6.23 -12.94
C PHE A 356 -8.46 6.94 -14.07
N ASP A 357 -9.72 7.32 -13.85
CA ASP A 357 -10.49 8.06 -14.85
C ASP A 357 -10.01 9.50 -15.01
N GLN A 358 -9.67 10.17 -13.91
CA GLN A 358 -9.14 11.54 -13.93
C GLN A 358 -7.87 11.64 -14.77
N TYR A 359 -6.92 10.71 -14.59
CA TYR A 359 -5.61 10.77 -15.26
C TYR A 359 -5.54 9.95 -16.55
N GLY A 360 -6.36 8.90 -16.67
CA GLY A 360 -6.31 7.95 -17.79
C GLY A 360 -7.22 8.31 -18.97
N LYS A 361 -8.25 9.15 -18.76
CA LYS A 361 -9.16 9.55 -19.83
C LYS A 361 -8.41 10.35 -20.89
N PRO A 362 -8.50 9.96 -22.19
CA PRO A 362 -7.91 10.74 -23.27
C PRO A 362 -8.44 12.17 -23.24
N LYS A 363 -7.54 13.14 -23.11
CA LYS A 363 -7.92 14.55 -23.25
C LYS A 363 -8.21 14.77 -24.73
N ASN A 364 -9.46 15.12 -25.07
CA ASN A 364 -9.77 15.60 -26.41
C ASN A 364 -8.89 16.82 -26.68
N ILE A 365 -7.89 16.66 -27.54
CA ILE A 365 -7.23 17.78 -28.18
C ILE A 365 -8.26 18.32 -29.17
N LEU A 366 -9.13 19.22 -28.70
CA LEU A 366 -9.84 20.10 -29.61
C LEU A 366 -8.77 20.94 -30.31
N GLY A 367 -8.66 20.73 -31.62
CA GLY A 367 -7.76 21.46 -32.52
C GLY A 367 -8.17 22.90 -32.74
#